data_AF-I2FM34-F1
#
_entry.id   AF-I2FM34-F1
#
_cell.length_a   1.000
_cell.length_b   1.000
_cell.length_c   1.000
_cell.angle_alpha   90.00
_cell.angle_beta   90.00
_cell.angle_gamma   90.00
#
_symmetry.space_group_name_H-M   'P 1'
#
loop_
_entity.id
_entity.type
_entity.pdbx_description
1 polymer ?
#
loop_
_entity_poly.entity_id
_entity_poly.type
_entity_poly.pdbx_seq_one_letter_code
_entity_poly.pdbx_strand_id
1 'polypeptide(L)'
;MASAGPSPSVAPASRPSQSQRADSSSSSTAARPRNDKRRAANLLRDYYGLSSEASSAPPTPSIASGSDGGFSSEPKIDLGSLLRSNSLSVLLSKESELIVQIRELDGERQSLVYNHHHELVAASDTIRNMKIKSESLDPCLESLKSSFESMSNLSSHLEVLRSSAPHTNRESAADAIDPLRDFEPIVTLPTMLSDMIECRVDTGAALRGPESTGQDLEARKAGLAQAEHLWGTMEPVLAAWTDAGVAGVREIAAECRSLLKEGRKAIGSSVSARAS
;
A
#
# COMPACT_ATOMS: atom_id res chain seq x y z
N MET A 1 37.28 4.39 -77.03
CA MET A 1 38.62 4.52 -76.40
C MET A 1 38.39 5.35 -75.14
N ALA A 2 38.64 4.96 -73.90
CA ALA A 2 39.25 3.81 -73.21
C ALA A 2 38.51 3.71 -71.84
N SER A 3 38.02 2.55 -71.40
CA SER A 3 38.65 1.52 -70.55
C SER A 3 39.13 1.94 -69.14
N ALA A 4 38.69 1.11 -68.18
CA ALA A 4 39.19 0.83 -66.81
C ALA A 4 38.79 1.81 -65.68
N GLY A 5 38.24 1.38 -64.54
CA GLY A 5 37.87 0.05 -64.03
C GLY A 5 37.14 0.17 -62.67
N PRO A 6 36.34 -0.83 -62.24
CA PRO A 6 35.66 -0.78 -60.95
C PRO A 6 36.54 -1.30 -59.80
N SER A 7 36.60 -0.53 -58.71
CA SER A 7 37.25 -0.89 -57.44
C SER A 7 36.57 -2.08 -56.75
N PRO A 8 37.32 -2.97 -56.07
CA PRO A 8 36.75 -4.09 -55.33
C PRO A 8 36.08 -3.62 -54.03
N SER A 9 34.78 -3.90 -53.92
CA SER A 9 33.97 -3.73 -52.71
C SER A 9 34.40 -4.75 -51.66
N VAL A 10 35.03 -4.29 -50.57
CA VAL A 10 35.36 -5.14 -49.42
C VAL A 10 34.09 -5.37 -48.60
N ALA A 11 33.64 -6.62 -48.56
CA ALA A 11 32.53 -7.08 -47.73
C ALA A 11 32.94 -7.10 -46.23
N PRO A 12 32.07 -6.68 -45.30
CA PRO A 12 32.30 -6.90 -43.88
C PRO A 12 32.09 -8.38 -43.55
N ALA A 13 33.13 -9.00 -43.00
CA ALA A 13 33.08 -10.38 -42.53
C ALA A 13 32.08 -10.54 -41.37
N SER A 14 31.04 -11.32 -41.61
CA SER A 14 30.08 -11.78 -40.61
C SER A 14 30.79 -12.62 -39.55
N ARG A 15 30.91 -12.09 -38.33
CA ARG A 15 31.37 -12.86 -37.16
C ARG A 15 30.21 -13.71 -36.61
N PRO A 16 30.45 -15.00 -36.30
CA PRO A 16 29.42 -15.89 -35.79
C PRO A 16 29.00 -15.55 -34.37
N SER A 17 27.69 -15.64 -34.17
CA SER A 17 26.91 -15.51 -32.95
C SER A 17 27.47 -16.33 -31.80
N GLN A 18 27.86 -15.67 -30.70
CA GLN A 18 28.01 -16.32 -29.41
C GLN A 18 26.76 -16.07 -28.59
N SER A 19 25.86 -17.05 -28.63
CA SER A 19 24.72 -17.21 -27.75
C SER A 19 25.22 -17.28 -26.30
N GLN A 20 25.11 -16.17 -25.57
CA GLN A 20 25.16 -16.22 -24.12
C GLN A 20 23.74 -16.39 -23.61
N ARG A 21 23.55 -17.55 -23.00
CA ARG A 21 22.33 -18.03 -22.37
C ARG A 21 21.88 -17.02 -21.32
N ALA A 22 20.66 -16.51 -21.49
CA ALA A 22 19.92 -15.90 -20.41
C ALA A 22 19.50 -17.01 -19.45
N ASP A 23 20.27 -17.21 -18.38
CA ASP A 23 19.83 -18.00 -17.24
C ASP A 23 18.97 -17.09 -16.35
N SER A 24 17.65 -17.27 -16.48
CA SER A 24 16.67 -16.83 -15.51
C SER A 24 16.88 -17.60 -14.21
N SER A 25 17.64 -17.03 -13.28
CA SER A 25 17.63 -17.50 -11.88
C SER A 25 16.65 -16.67 -11.07
N SER A 26 15.59 -17.38 -10.72
CA SER A 26 14.54 -17.03 -9.79
C SER A 26 15.07 -16.45 -8.47
N SER A 27 14.27 -15.53 -7.95
CA SER A 27 14.23 -15.13 -6.55
C SER A 27 14.29 -16.35 -5.62
N SER A 28 15.44 -16.55 -4.98
CA SER A 28 15.55 -17.36 -3.78
C SER A 28 16.01 -16.44 -2.64
N THR A 29 15.12 -16.26 -1.68
CA THR A 29 15.40 -15.73 -0.35
C THR A 29 16.31 -16.71 0.38
N ALA A 30 17.60 -16.69 0.06
CA ALA A 30 18.64 -17.40 0.78
C ALA A 30 19.48 -16.36 1.55
N ALA A 31 19.48 -16.46 2.87
CA ALA A 31 20.24 -15.59 3.75
C ALA A 31 21.72 -15.54 3.33
N ARG A 32 22.15 -14.42 2.75
CA ARG A 32 23.54 -14.17 2.39
C ARG A 32 24.44 -14.42 3.60
N PRO A 33 25.57 -15.14 3.46
CA PRO A 33 26.46 -15.38 4.57
C PRO A 33 26.97 -14.03 5.08
N ARG A 34 26.78 -13.77 6.38
CA ARG A 34 27.26 -12.56 7.10
C ARG A 34 28.74 -12.23 6.82
N ASN A 35 29.48 -13.22 6.32
CA ASN A 35 30.88 -13.12 5.94
C ASN A 35 31.10 -12.23 4.71
N ASP A 36 30.22 -12.21 3.71
CA ASP A 36 30.39 -11.36 2.52
C ASP A 36 30.25 -9.88 2.84
N LYS A 37 29.35 -9.54 3.77
CA LYS A 37 29.18 -8.17 4.26
C LYS A 37 30.44 -7.71 5.01
N ARG A 38 31.03 -8.59 5.82
CA ARG A 38 32.31 -8.34 6.53
C ARG A 38 33.49 -8.26 5.57
N ARG A 39 33.52 -9.09 4.52
CA ARG A 39 34.57 -9.11 3.49
C ARG A 39 34.52 -7.85 2.63
N ALA A 40 33.33 -7.43 2.21
CA ALA A 40 33.13 -6.18 1.48
C ALA A 40 33.44 -4.95 2.35
N ALA A 41 33.05 -4.96 3.63
CA ALA A 41 33.39 -3.89 4.56
C ALA A 41 34.91 -3.79 4.81
N ASN A 42 35.60 -4.92 4.95
CA ASN A 42 37.05 -4.94 5.09
C ASN A 42 37.75 -4.49 3.81
N LEU A 43 37.29 -4.93 2.63
CA LEU A 43 37.85 -4.49 1.35
C LEU A 43 37.71 -2.97 1.15
N LEU A 44 36.56 -2.41 1.53
CA LEU A 44 36.35 -0.95 1.50
C LEU A 44 37.23 -0.25 2.53
N ARG A 45 37.37 -0.81 3.74
CA ARG A 45 38.25 -0.27 4.78
C ARG A 45 39.71 -0.23 4.34
N ASP A 46 40.15 -1.26 3.62
CA ASP A 46 41.50 -1.37 3.06
C ASP A 46 41.68 -0.40 1.88
N TYR A 47 40.66 -0.22 1.03
CA TYR A 47 40.68 0.73 -0.09
C TYR A 47 40.77 2.19 0.37
N TYR A 48 40.14 2.53 1.50
CA TYR A 48 40.18 3.88 2.09
C TYR A 48 41.26 4.05 3.17
N GLY A 49 42.11 3.05 3.40
CA GLY A 49 43.25 3.16 4.33
C GLY A 49 42.86 3.37 5.80
N LEU A 50 41.64 2.98 6.19
CA LEU A 50 41.09 3.23 7.53
C LEU A 50 41.55 2.20 8.58
N SER A 51 42.36 1.21 8.20
CA SER A 51 42.97 0.25 9.12
C SER A 51 44.34 0.79 9.59
N SER A 52 44.31 1.65 10.60
CA SER A 52 45.53 2.24 11.17
C SER A 52 46.20 1.26 12.16
N GLU A 53 47.36 0.74 11.78
CA GLU A 53 48.59 0.79 12.60
C GLU A 53 49.81 0.61 11.67
N ALA A 54 50.88 1.34 11.97
CA ALA A 54 51.99 1.70 11.09
C ALA A 54 52.77 0.53 10.43
N SER A 55 52.99 0.61 9.10
CA SER A 55 54.30 0.54 8.43
C SER A 55 54.15 0.51 6.90
N SER A 56 54.96 1.31 6.21
CA SER A 56 55.21 1.38 4.75
C SER A 56 54.06 1.79 3.82
N ALA A 57 54.06 3.08 3.45
CA ALA A 57 53.41 3.64 2.25
C ALA A 57 54.07 3.06 0.96
N PRO A 58 53.40 2.98 -0.23
CA PRO A 58 52.91 4.13 -1.02
C PRO A 58 51.64 3.85 -1.89
N PRO A 59 51.23 4.71 -2.86
CA PRO A 59 50.78 6.10 -2.75
C PRO A 59 49.30 6.27 -3.17
N THR A 60 48.54 7.11 -2.46
CA THR A 60 47.27 7.70 -2.94
C THR A 60 47.52 9.15 -3.40
N PRO A 61 46.91 9.62 -4.50
CA PRO A 61 47.02 11.02 -4.91
C PRO A 61 46.10 11.88 -4.05
N SER A 62 46.69 12.50 -3.02
CA SER A 62 46.05 13.55 -2.24
C SER A 62 46.09 14.87 -3.03
N ILE A 63 44.93 15.37 -3.45
CA ILE A 63 44.79 16.75 -3.92
C ILE A 63 44.74 17.64 -2.67
N ALA A 64 45.90 17.91 -2.10
CA ALA A 64 46.08 19.01 -1.17
C ALA A 64 46.28 20.29 -2.00
N SER A 65 45.27 21.15 -2.01
CA SER A 65 45.39 22.50 -2.53
C SER A 65 46.20 23.33 -1.53
N GLY A 66 47.45 23.59 -1.90
CA GLY A 66 48.41 24.37 -1.16
C GLY A 66 49.56 24.73 -2.10
N SER A 67 49.40 25.88 -2.74
CA SER A 67 50.38 26.61 -3.53
C SER A 67 51.85 26.38 -3.09
N ASP A 68 52.70 26.14 -4.08
CA ASP A 68 54.18 26.19 -4.09
C ASP A 68 54.91 24.83 -4.15
N GLY A 69 54.56 24.06 -5.16
CA GLY A 69 55.36 22.94 -5.66
C GLY A 69 55.49 23.08 -7.16
N GLY A 70 56.46 23.86 -7.60
CA GLY A 70 56.75 24.04 -9.03
C GLY A 70 56.79 22.69 -9.74
N PHE A 71 55.86 22.48 -10.67
CA PHE A 71 55.96 21.48 -11.73
C PHE A 71 57.07 21.90 -12.71
N SER A 72 58.25 22.22 -12.18
CA SER A 72 59.50 22.31 -12.91
C SER A 72 60.31 21.06 -12.61
N SER A 73 59.68 19.89 -12.73
CA SER A 73 60.46 18.68 -12.98
C SER A 73 60.73 18.65 -14.47
N GLU A 74 61.51 19.63 -14.95
CA GLU A 74 62.21 19.42 -16.21
C GLU A 74 63.00 18.13 -16.01
N PRO A 75 62.79 17.11 -16.86
CA PRO A 75 63.63 15.94 -16.77
C PRO A 75 65.03 16.46 -17.07
N LYS A 76 65.90 16.41 -16.06
CA LYS A 76 67.32 16.77 -16.15
C LYS A 76 68.05 15.70 -16.95
N ILE A 77 67.53 15.41 -18.15
CA ILE A 77 68.19 14.65 -19.18
C ILE A 77 69.28 15.59 -19.65
N ASP A 78 70.50 15.33 -19.19
CA ASP A 78 71.68 16.04 -19.67
C ASP A 78 71.91 15.66 -21.14
N LEU A 79 71.19 16.35 -22.02
CA LEU A 79 71.30 16.24 -23.48
C LEU A 79 72.76 16.43 -23.92
N GLY A 80 73.52 17.26 -23.19
CA GLY A 80 74.94 17.49 -23.43
C GLY A 80 75.79 16.24 -23.23
N SER A 81 75.58 15.47 -22.15
CA SER A 81 76.31 14.21 -21.98
C SER A 81 75.82 13.10 -22.91
N LEU A 82 74.52 13.06 -23.24
CA LEU A 82 73.96 12.12 -24.21
C LEU A 82 74.57 12.31 -25.61
N LEU A 83 74.68 13.55 -26.07
CA LEU A 83 75.28 13.90 -27.37
C LEU A 83 76.79 13.61 -27.42
N ARG A 84 77.50 13.72 -26.29
CA ARG A 84 78.94 13.42 -26.23
C ARG A 84 79.27 11.93 -26.11
N SER A 85 78.35 11.12 -25.57
CA SER A 85 78.60 9.71 -25.23
C SER A 85 77.98 8.69 -26.19
N ASN A 86 76.94 9.07 -26.95
CA ASN A 86 76.22 8.15 -27.83
C ASN A 86 76.51 8.44 -29.30
N SER A 87 76.53 7.39 -30.13
CA SER A 87 76.60 7.54 -31.58
C SER A 87 75.26 8.01 -32.16
N LEU A 88 75.31 8.65 -33.35
CA LEU A 88 74.13 9.18 -34.03
C LEU A 88 73.03 8.13 -34.26
N SER A 89 73.41 6.89 -34.59
CA SER A 89 72.45 5.80 -34.81
C SER A 89 71.66 5.46 -33.55
N VAL A 90 72.31 5.43 -32.39
CA VAL A 90 71.66 5.20 -31.09
C VAL A 90 70.70 6.34 -30.76
N LEU A 91 71.08 7.58 -31.08
CA LEU A 91 70.24 8.75 -30.85
C LEU A 91 68.98 8.71 -31.72
N LEU A 92 69.08 8.35 -33.00
CA LEU A 92 67.93 8.22 -33.90
C LEU A 92 67.01 7.06 -33.50
N SER A 93 67.57 5.93 -33.05
CA SER A 93 66.75 4.84 -32.52
C SER A 93 65.98 5.27 -31.27
N LYS A 94 66.63 6.00 -30.35
CA LYS A 94 65.96 6.59 -29.17
C LYS A 94 64.91 7.62 -29.54
N GLU A 95 65.16 8.45 -30.54
CA GLU A 95 64.16 9.40 -31.05
C GLU A 95 62.92 8.65 -31.55
N SER A 96 63.12 7.62 -32.37
CA SER A 96 62.01 6.80 -32.87
C SER A 96 61.23 6.12 -31.74
N GLU A 97 61.93 5.63 -30.71
CA GLU A 97 61.31 5.03 -29.52
C GLU A 97 60.48 6.06 -28.74
N LEU A 98 61.05 7.25 -28.48
CA LEU A 98 60.35 8.34 -27.78
C LEU A 98 59.13 8.81 -28.56
N ILE A 99 59.18 8.88 -29.89
CA ILE A 99 58.02 9.23 -30.71
C ILE A 99 56.89 8.21 -30.52
N VAL A 100 57.21 6.92 -30.41
CA VAL A 100 56.22 5.87 -30.13
C VAL A 100 55.64 6.05 -28.72
N GLN A 101 56.49 6.25 -27.71
CA GLN A 101 56.07 6.46 -26.32
C GLN A 101 55.21 7.72 -26.17
N ILE A 102 55.52 8.81 -26.87
CA ILE A 102 54.72 10.05 -26.85
C ILE A 102 53.32 9.78 -27.40
N ARG A 103 53.20 9.00 -28.48
CA ARG A 103 51.90 8.65 -29.07
C ARG A 103 51.11 7.71 -28.16
N GLU A 104 51.77 6.76 -27.52
CA GLU A 104 51.16 5.86 -26.54
C GLU A 104 50.64 6.64 -25.33
N LEU A 105 51.47 7.51 -24.74
CA LEU A 105 51.09 8.37 -23.63
C LEU A 105 49.94 9.33 -23.98
N ASP A 106 49.90 9.89 -25.19
CA ASP A 106 48.76 10.72 -25.59
C ASP A 106 47.48 9.88 -25.75
N GLY A 107 47.59 8.64 -26.24
CA GLY A 107 46.49 7.68 -26.26
C GLY A 107 45.96 7.34 -24.86
N GLU A 108 46.86 7.06 -23.91
CA GLU A 108 46.52 6.80 -22.51
C GLU A 108 45.90 8.02 -21.85
N ARG A 109 46.48 9.22 -22.05
CA ARG A 109 45.94 10.49 -21.55
C ARG A 109 44.54 10.72 -22.08
N GLN A 110 44.33 10.53 -23.38
CA GLN A 110 43.04 10.71 -24.01
C GLN A 110 42.02 9.69 -23.46
N SER A 111 42.40 8.42 -23.34
CA SER A 111 41.57 7.37 -22.74
C SER A 111 41.16 7.72 -21.30
N LEU A 112 42.10 8.18 -20.48
CA LEU A 112 41.84 8.60 -19.09
C LEU A 112 40.89 9.79 -19.04
N VAL A 113 41.11 10.81 -19.87
CA VAL A 113 40.24 11.99 -19.99
C VAL A 113 38.82 11.55 -20.37
N TYR A 114 38.65 10.69 -21.37
CA TYR A 114 37.32 10.24 -21.77
C TYR A 114 36.62 9.38 -20.70
N ASN A 115 37.34 8.43 -20.09
CA ASN A 115 36.80 7.61 -19.01
C ASN A 115 36.34 8.48 -17.85
N HIS A 116 37.21 9.37 -17.38
CA HIS A 116 36.88 10.22 -16.25
C HIS A 116 35.79 11.25 -16.59
N HIS A 117 35.82 11.87 -17.76
CA HIS A 117 34.79 12.82 -18.16
C HIS A 117 33.42 12.14 -18.28
N HIS A 118 33.33 10.97 -18.90
CA HIS A 118 32.04 10.30 -19.00
C HIS A 118 31.54 9.86 -17.62
N GLU A 119 32.44 9.45 -16.70
CA GLU A 119 32.08 9.09 -15.33
C GLU A 119 31.56 10.30 -14.55
N LEU A 120 32.22 11.45 -14.67
CA LEU A 120 31.75 12.71 -14.07
C LEU A 120 30.40 13.14 -14.62
N VAL A 121 30.18 12.99 -15.93
CA VAL A 121 28.88 13.27 -16.56
C VAL A 121 27.82 12.31 -16.04
N ALA A 122 28.10 11.00 -16.00
CA ALA A 122 27.17 9.99 -15.49
C ALA A 122 26.84 10.19 -13.99
N ALA A 123 27.83 10.57 -13.18
CA ALA A 123 27.63 10.93 -11.79
C ALA A 123 26.77 12.20 -11.66
N SER A 124 27.02 13.21 -12.49
CA SER A 124 26.23 14.44 -12.54
C SER A 124 24.78 14.17 -12.93
N ASP A 125 24.54 13.29 -13.91
CA ASP A 125 23.20 12.85 -14.30
C ASP A 125 22.50 12.08 -13.19
N THR A 126 23.24 11.24 -12.45
CA THR A 126 22.72 10.53 -11.28
C THR A 126 22.30 11.51 -10.19
N ILE A 127 23.13 12.50 -9.87
CA ILE A 127 22.81 13.56 -8.90
C ILE A 127 21.58 14.36 -9.36
N ARG A 128 21.50 14.70 -10.65
CA ARG A 128 20.35 15.39 -11.23
C ARG A 128 19.07 14.56 -11.06
N ASN A 129 19.11 13.27 -11.39
CA ASN A 129 17.97 12.37 -11.24
C ASN A 129 17.57 12.19 -9.76
N MET A 130 18.55 12.11 -8.85
CA MET A 130 18.28 12.09 -7.40
C MET A 130 17.60 13.39 -6.94
N LYS A 131 18.04 14.55 -7.43
CA LYS A 131 17.40 15.83 -7.12
C LYS A 131 15.95 15.88 -7.59
N ILE A 132 15.69 15.50 -8.84
CA ILE A 132 14.33 15.48 -9.41
C ILE A 132 13.41 14.55 -8.58
N LYS A 133 13.92 13.37 -8.21
CA LYS A 133 13.18 12.44 -7.35
C LYS A 133 12.90 13.04 -5.97
N SER A 134 13.87 13.74 -5.37
CA SER A 134 13.66 14.44 -4.09
C SER A 134 12.58 15.51 -4.19
N GLU A 135 12.64 16.37 -5.20
CA GLU A 135 11.61 17.39 -5.45
C GLU A 135 10.22 16.76 -5.72
N SER A 136 10.17 15.59 -6.35
CA SER A 136 8.90 14.88 -6.58
C SER A 136 8.28 14.29 -5.31
N LEU A 137 9.05 14.12 -4.22
CA LEU A 137 8.53 13.65 -2.94
C LEU A 137 7.80 14.74 -2.15
N ASP A 138 8.17 16.01 -2.35
CA ASP A 138 7.55 17.15 -1.68
C ASP A 138 6.01 17.22 -1.84
N PRO A 139 5.42 17.10 -3.06
CA PRO A 139 3.97 17.08 -3.21
C PRO A 139 3.31 15.84 -2.59
N CYS A 140 4.01 14.72 -2.52
CA CYS A 140 3.51 13.51 -1.85
C CYS A 140 3.44 13.72 -0.32
N LEU A 141 4.46 14.37 0.25
CA LEU A 141 4.46 14.75 1.67
C LEU A 141 3.38 15.79 1.98
N GLU A 142 3.15 16.76 1.11
CA GLU A 142 2.09 17.76 1.31
C GLU A 142 0.70 17.13 1.22
N SER A 143 0.48 16.19 0.28
CA SER A 143 -0.76 15.41 0.20
C SER A 143 -0.99 14.57 1.47
N LEU A 144 0.07 13.89 1.96
CA LEU A 144 0.01 13.14 3.21
C LEU A 144 -0.32 14.04 4.41
N LYS A 145 0.31 15.21 4.50
CA LYS A 145 0.04 16.21 5.53
C LYS A 145 -1.42 16.68 5.49
N SER A 146 -1.93 17.03 4.30
CA SER A 146 -3.33 17.42 4.12
C SER A 146 -4.31 16.31 4.53
N SER A 147 -3.98 15.04 4.24
CA SER A 147 -4.78 13.90 4.70
C SER A 147 -4.77 13.76 6.22
N PHE A 148 -3.62 13.99 6.88
CA PHE A 148 -3.51 13.95 8.33
C PHE A 148 -4.26 15.10 9.00
N GLU A 149 -4.18 16.31 8.43
CA GLU A 149 -5.00 17.45 8.88
C GLU A 149 -6.49 17.16 8.74
N SER A 150 -6.91 16.54 7.64
CA SER A 150 -8.31 16.13 7.43
C SER A 150 -8.75 15.08 8.45
N MET A 151 -7.93 14.07 8.71
CA MET A 151 -8.20 13.07 9.74
C MET A 151 -8.24 13.68 11.15
N SER A 152 -7.31 14.60 11.45
CA SER A 152 -7.26 15.30 12.74
C SER A 152 -8.51 16.18 12.94
N ASN A 153 -8.96 16.89 11.90
CA ASN A 153 -10.18 17.68 11.93
C ASN A 153 -11.44 16.82 12.07
N LEU A 154 -11.50 15.67 11.37
CA LEU A 154 -12.60 14.72 11.56
C LEU A 154 -12.59 14.13 12.98
N SER A 155 -11.42 13.80 13.52
CA SER A 155 -11.27 13.29 14.88
C SER A 155 -11.69 14.32 15.91
N SER A 156 -11.28 15.58 15.77
CA SER A 156 -11.69 16.65 16.68
C SER A 156 -13.19 16.92 16.57
N HIS A 157 -13.76 16.88 15.36
CA HIS A 157 -15.20 17.02 15.16
C HIS A 157 -15.99 15.87 15.82
N LEU A 158 -15.50 14.63 15.71
CA LEU A 158 -16.07 13.48 16.43
C LEU A 158 -15.94 13.61 17.95
N GLU A 159 -14.84 14.17 18.45
CA GLU A 159 -14.63 14.42 19.88
C GLU A 159 -15.55 15.54 20.39
N VAL A 160 -15.80 16.58 19.60
CA VAL A 160 -16.82 17.60 19.88
C VAL A 160 -18.21 16.98 19.89
N LEU A 161 -18.56 16.12 18.94
CA LEU A 161 -19.85 15.41 18.94
C LEU A 161 -19.98 14.46 20.14
N ARG A 162 -18.90 13.77 20.52
CA ARG A 162 -18.87 12.90 21.70
C ARG A 162 -18.93 13.65 23.03
N SER A 163 -18.28 14.81 23.13
CA SER A 163 -18.31 15.66 24.33
C SER A 163 -19.60 16.48 24.42
N SER A 164 -20.23 16.80 23.28
CA SER A 164 -21.56 17.40 23.19
C SER A 164 -22.66 16.37 23.47
N ALA A 165 -22.43 15.08 23.24
CA ALA A 165 -23.24 14.04 23.84
C ALA A 165 -22.91 14.03 25.34
N PRO A 166 -23.86 14.32 26.24
CA PRO A 166 -23.54 14.36 27.65
C PRO A 166 -23.16 12.94 28.08
N HIS A 167 -21.88 12.73 28.39
CA HIS A 167 -21.49 11.68 29.31
C HIS A 167 -22.08 12.04 30.67
N THR A 168 -23.31 11.58 30.88
CA THR A 168 -23.80 11.14 32.18
C THR A 168 -22.82 10.10 32.70
N ASN A 169 -21.75 10.53 33.36
CA ASN A 169 -21.02 9.67 34.26
C ASN A 169 -20.95 10.35 35.61
N ARG A 170 -21.93 10.03 36.46
CA ARG A 170 -21.72 9.65 37.85
C ARG A 170 -23.06 9.30 38.49
N GLU A 171 -23.14 8.07 38.99
CA GLU A 171 -23.93 7.71 40.18
C GLU A 171 -25.44 7.96 40.09
N SER A 172 -26.16 7.20 39.25
CA SER A 172 -27.61 6.90 39.42
C SER A 172 -28.01 5.73 38.51
N ALA A 173 -27.51 4.54 38.83
CA ALA A 173 -27.75 3.30 38.10
C ALA A 173 -29.13 2.66 38.39
N ALA A 174 -30.19 3.47 38.53
CA ALA A 174 -31.53 2.96 38.84
C ALA A 174 -32.66 3.53 37.98
N ASP A 175 -32.43 4.59 37.20
CA ASP A 175 -33.54 5.28 36.49
C ASP A 175 -33.18 5.78 35.07
N ALA A 176 -32.08 5.29 34.50
CA ALA A 176 -31.81 5.51 33.09
C ALA A 176 -32.72 4.58 32.28
N ILE A 177 -33.75 5.16 31.66
CA ILE A 177 -34.62 4.50 30.68
C ILE A 177 -33.69 3.90 29.61
N ASP A 178 -33.53 2.59 29.63
CA ASP A 178 -32.78 1.84 28.62
C ASP A 178 -33.44 2.12 27.26
N PRO A 179 -32.79 2.84 26.33
CA PRO A 179 -33.41 3.14 25.04
C PRO A 179 -33.71 1.84 24.28
N LEU A 180 -32.95 0.77 24.54
CA LEU A 180 -33.19 -0.57 23.98
C LEU A 180 -34.48 -1.23 24.48
N ARG A 181 -34.96 -0.90 25.68
CA ARG A 181 -36.22 -1.41 26.22
C ARG A 181 -37.45 -0.80 25.54
N ASP A 182 -37.32 0.43 25.05
CA ASP A 182 -38.39 1.11 24.30
C ASP A 182 -38.52 0.55 22.87
N PHE A 183 -37.46 -0.03 22.31
CA PHE A 183 -37.47 -0.69 20.99
C PHE A 183 -37.92 -2.16 21.04
N GLU A 184 -37.71 -2.84 22.16
CA GLU A 184 -38.12 -4.24 22.40
C GLU A 184 -39.60 -4.52 22.07
N PRO A 185 -40.59 -3.71 22.52
CA PRO A 185 -42.01 -3.97 22.25
C PRO A 185 -42.39 -3.78 20.78
N ILE A 186 -41.62 -3.01 20.00
CA ILE A 186 -41.90 -2.76 18.58
C ILE A 186 -41.36 -3.88 17.69
N VAL A 187 -40.15 -4.35 17.98
CA VAL A 187 -39.53 -5.44 17.21
C VAL A 187 -40.18 -6.79 17.55
N THR A 188 -40.66 -6.97 18.78
CA THR A 188 -41.38 -8.18 19.21
C THR A 188 -42.88 -8.14 18.93
N LEU A 189 -43.40 -7.03 18.38
CA LEU A 189 -44.82 -6.85 18.14
C LEU A 189 -45.43 -7.93 17.20
N PRO A 190 -44.83 -8.24 16.03
CA PRO A 190 -45.37 -9.28 15.15
C PRO A 190 -45.44 -10.64 15.85
N THR A 191 -44.40 -11.01 16.61
CA THR A 191 -44.35 -12.27 17.36
C THR A 191 -45.37 -12.30 18.50
N MET A 192 -45.57 -11.19 19.22
CA MET A 192 -46.57 -11.08 20.28
C MET A 192 -48.00 -11.16 19.74
N LEU A 193 -48.28 -10.56 18.57
CA LEU A 193 -49.58 -10.69 17.90
C LEU A 193 -49.82 -12.12 17.40
N SER A 194 -48.82 -12.75 16.78
CA SER A 194 -48.91 -14.16 16.36
C SER A 194 -49.19 -15.05 17.57
N ASP A 195 -48.45 -14.86 18.66
CA ASP A 195 -48.60 -15.64 19.88
C ASP A 195 -49.98 -15.43 20.51
N MET A 196 -50.55 -14.22 20.55
CA MET A 196 -51.93 -14.04 21.04
C MET A 196 -53.01 -14.63 20.13
N ILE A 197 -52.73 -14.76 18.83
CA ILE A 197 -53.64 -15.38 17.85
C ILE A 197 -53.50 -16.92 17.88
N GLU A 198 -52.31 -17.44 18.24
CA GLU A 198 -51.93 -18.86 18.22
C GLU A 198 -52.01 -19.53 19.62
N CYS A 199 -51.79 -18.82 20.72
CA CYS A 199 -51.85 -19.27 22.12
C CYS A 199 -53.28 -19.50 22.63
N ARG A 200 -53.95 -20.48 22.03
CA ARG A 200 -54.61 -21.57 22.78
C ARG A 200 -54.36 -22.96 22.20
N VAL A 201 -53.51 -23.11 21.18
CA VAL A 201 -53.42 -24.39 20.46
C VAL A 201 -52.42 -25.38 21.09
N ASP A 202 -51.39 -24.95 21.84
CA ASP A 202 -50.24 -25.85 22.11
C ASP A 202 -50.07 -26.45 23.53
N THR A 203 -51.08 -26.41 24.41
CA THR A 203 -51.03 -27.20 25.66
C THR A 203 -52.31 -27.99 25.97
N GLY A 204 -52.97 -28.55 24.95
CA GLY A 204 -54.16 -29.37 25.22
C GLY A 204 -54.80 -30.14 24.07
N ALA A 205 -54.31 -30.05 22.84
CA ALA A 205 -54.95 -30.69 21.68
C ALA A 205 -54.85 -32.24 21.65
N ALA A 206 -54.09 -32.87 22.55
CA ALA A 206 -53.93 -34.33 22.57
C ALA A 206 -54.94 -35.10 23.43
N LEU A 207 -55.80 -34.45 24.24
CA LEU A 207 -56.67 -35.17 25.20
C LEU A 207 -58.07 -34.56 25.47
N ARG A 208 -58.80 -34.02 24.48
CA ARG A 208 -60.19 -33.59 24.76
C ARG A 208 -61.17 -33.82 23.61
N GLY A 209 -62.32 -34.42 23.96
CA GLY A 209 -63.39 -34.83 23.06
C GLY A 209 -64.19 -33.68 22.40
N PRO A 210 -65.24 -34.02 21.63
CA PRO A 210 -65.90 -33.14 20.65
C PRO A 210 -66.68 -31.94 21.21
N GLU A 211 -66.77 -31.77 22.54
CA GLU A 211 -67.43 -30.63 23.21
C GLU A 211 -66.49 -29.41 23.39
N SER A 212 -65.21 -29.54 23.04
CA SER A 212 -64.17 -28.51 23.24
C SER A 212 -64.11 -27.43 22.15
N THR A 213 -64.62 -27.72 20.94
CA THR A 213 -64.52 -26.85 19.77
C THR A 213 -65.20 -25.48 19.94
N GLY A 214 -66.20 -25.40 20.83
CA GLY A 214 -66.87 -24.13 21.14
C GLY A 214 -66.04 -23.21 22.04
N GLN A 215 -65.34 -23.77 23.02
CA GLN A 215 -64.49 -23.00 23.94
C GLN A 215 -63.21 -22.52 23.25
N ASP A 216 -62.68 -23.29 22.31
CA ASP A 216 -61.49 -22.96 21.53
C ASP A 216 -61.74 -21.84 20.51
N LEU A 217 -62.97 -21.73 20.00
CA LEU A 217 -63.36 -20.64 19.11
C LEU A 217 -63.56 -19.32 19.87
N GLU A 218 -64.19 -19.36 21.05
CA GLU A 218 -64.33 -18.19 21.93
C GLU A 218 -62.98 -17.74 22.50
N ALA A 219 -62.09 -18.69 22.78
CA ALA A 219 -60.70 -18.43 23.10
C ALA A 219 -59.96 -17.67 22.01
N ARG A 220 -60.09 -18.14 20.76
CA ARG A 220 -59.43 -17.54 19.60
C ARG A 220 -60.00 -16.17 19.28
N LYS A 221 -61.32 -15.96 19.46
CA LYS A 221 -61.96 -14.64 19.40
C LYS A 221 -61.43 -13.70 20.49
N ALA A 222 -61.30 -14.19 21.73
CA ALA A 222 -60.76 -13.41 22.83
C ALA A 222 -59.27 -13.05 22.63
N GLY A 223 -58.48 -13.98 22.07
CA GLY A 223 -57.08 -13.75 21.69
C GLY A 223 -56.95 -12.72 20.56
N LEU A 224 -57.79 -12.82 19.52
CA LEU A 224 -57.85 -11.81 18.46
C LEU A 224 -58.23 -10.44 19.00
N ALA A 225 -59.23 -10.34 19.88
CA ALA A 225 -59.65 -9.06 20.45
C ALA A 225 -58.54 -8.41 21.30
N GLN A 226 -57.75 -9.22 22.03
CA GLN A 226 -56.57 -8.76 22.76
C GLN A 226 -55.45 -8.30 21.82
N ALA A 227 -55.22 -9.03 20.74
CA ALA A 227 -54.26 -8.67 19.70
C ALA A 227 -54.64 -7.36 18.99
N GLU A 228 -55.92 -7.17 18.66
CA GLU A 228 -56.44 -5.92 18.08
C GLU A 228 -56.31 -4.74 19.05
N HIS A 229 -56.53 -4.97 20.34
CA HIS A 229 -56.33 -3.94 21.37
C HIS A 229 -54.86 -3.51 21.48
N LEU A 230 -53.93 -4.48 21.54
CA LEU A 230 -52.49 -4.21 21.59
C LEU A 230 -51.97 -3.56 20.30
N TRP A 231 -52.52 -3.93 19.15
CA TRP A 231 -52.23 -3.23 17.91
C TRP A 231 -52.69 -1.77 17.96
N GLY A 232 -53.89 -1.50 18.48
CA GLY A 232 -54.41 -0.14 18.60
C GLY A 232 -53.57 0.78 19.50
N THR A 233 -52.90 0.24 20.53
CA THR A 233 -51.99 1.02 21.37
C THR A 233 -50.67 1.35 20.66
N MET A 234 -50.22 0.49 19.75
CA MET A 234 -48.91 0.59 19.10
C MET A 234 -48.94 1.20 17.69
N GLU A 235 -50.07 1.15 17.00
CA GLU A 235 -50.29 1.79 15.71
C GLU A 235 -49.86 3.27 15.65
N PRO A 236 -50.24 4.15 16.60
CA PRO A 236 -49.82 5.56 16.54
C PRO A 236 -48.31 5.74 16.73
N VAL A 237 -47.65 4.86 17.49
CA VAL A 237 -46.19 4.89 17.69
C VAL A 237 -45.47 4.52 16.41
N LEU A 238 -45.91 3.44 15.75
CA LEU A 238 -45.38 3.03 14.45
C LEU A 238 -45.60 4.12 13.40
N ALA A 239 -46.77 4.77 13.38
CA ALA A 239 -47.06 5.87 12.45
C ALA A 239 -46.09 7.06 12.64
N ALA A 240 -45.88 7.50 13.88
CA ALA A 240 -44.93 8.57 14.18
C ALA A 240 -43.50 8.21 13.74
N TRP A 241 -43.10 6.94 13.84
CA TRP A 241 -41.78 6.48 13.41
C TRP A 241 -41.66 6.34 11.90
N THR A 242 -42.77 6.01 11.21
CA THR A 242 -42.80 6.04 9.75
C THR A 242 -42.68 7.47 9.21
N ASP A 243 -43.29 8.45 9.88
CA ASP A 243 -43.19 9.87 9.53
C ASP A 243 -41.78 10.41 9.80
N ALA A 244 -41.11 9.90 10.84
CA ALA A 244 -39.70 10.18 11.13
C ALA A 244 -38.71 9.48 10.17
N GLY A 245 -39.19 8.62 9.26
CA GLY A 245 -38.37 7.97 8.24
C GLY A 245 -37.52 6.79 8.75
N VAL A 246 -37.88 6.18 9.88
CA VAL A 246 -37.16 5.01 10.42
C VAL A 246 -37.32 3.81 9.49
N ALA A 247 -36.21 3.20 9.08
CA ALA A 247 -36.20 2.05 8.17
C ALA A 247 -36.76 0.78 8.86
N GLY A 248 -37.52 -0.05 8.13
CA GLY A 248 -38.06 -1.32 8.63
C GLY A 248 -39.43 -1.22 9.33
N VAL A 249 -39.82 -0.04 9.80
CA VAL A 249 -41.06 0.14 10.57
C VAL A 249 -42.31 -0.04 9.71
N ARG A 250 -42.25 0.34 8.42
CA ARG A 250 -43.36 0.16 7.48
C ARG A 250 -43.64 -1.32 7.21
N GLU A 251 -42.58 -2.11 7.12
CA GLU A 251 -42.62 -3.55 6.90
C GLU A 251 -43.24 -4.25 8.12
N ILE A 252 -42.78 -3.91 9.33
CA ILE A 252 -43.34 -4.41 10.60
C ILE A 252 -44.83 -4.07 10.71
N ALA A 253 -45.22 -2.81 10.41
CA ALA A 253 -46.62 -2.39 10.44
C ALA A 253 -47.48 -3.08 9.37
N ALA A 254 -46.92 -3.42 8.21
CA ALA A 254 -47.63 -4.18 7.18
C ALA A 254 -47.85 -5.63 7.60
N GLU A 255 -46.84 -6.26 8.21
CA GLU A 255 -46.88 -7.64 8.68
C GLU A 255 -47.94 -7.82 9.78
N CYS A 256 -47.96 -6.94 10.79
CA CYS A 256 -48.94 -6.99 11.88
C CYS A 256 -50.38 -6.82 11.39
N ARG A 257 -50.62 -5.92 10.42
CA ARG A 257 -51.95 -5.76 9.78
C ARG A 257 -52.37 -7.00 9.00
N SER A 258 -51.41 -7.70 8.38
CA SER A 258 -51.66 -8.97 7.70
C SER A 258 -52.06 -10.06 8.70
N LEU A 259 -51.35 -10.18 9.82
CA LEU A 259 -51.64 -11.16 10.88
C LEU A 259 -53.06 -10.98 11.47
N LEU A 260 -53.46 -9.75 11.79
CA LEU A 260 -54.82 -9.48 12.29
C LEU A 260 -55.91 -9.73 11.23
N LYS A 261 -55.62 -9.49 9.95
CA LYS A 261 -56.55 -9.79 8.85
C LYS A 261 -56.73 -11.30 8.68
N GLU A 262 -55.65 -12.06 8.75
CA GLU A 262 -55.70 -13.52 8.65
C GLU A 262 -56.37 -14.14 9.89
N GLY A 263 -56.10 -13.61 11.10
CA GLY A 263 -56.80 -13.99 12.33
C GLY A 263 -58.32 -13.81 12.25
N ARG A 264 -58.79 -12.66 11.74
CA ARG A 264 -60.23 -12.39 11.51
C ARG A 264 -60.84 -13.38 10.51
N LYS A 265 -60.13 -13.65 9.41
CA LYS A 265 -60.59 -14.57 8.37
C LYS A 265 -60.71 -16.01 8.89
N ALA A 266 -59.75 -16.47 9.70
CA ALA A 266 -59.76 -17.80 10.29
C ALA A 266 -60.89 -18.01 11.31
N ILE A 267 -61.25 -16.97 12.07
CA ILE A 267 -62.43 -17.02 12.95
C ILE A 267 -63.73 -17.02 12.12
N GLY A 268 -63.82 -16.18 11.09
CA GLY A 268 -64.98 -16.11 10.21
C GLY A 268 -65.26 -17.42 9.46
N SER A 269 -64.22 -18.10 8.96
CA SER A 269 -64.38 -19.40 8.30
C SER A 269 -64.84 -20.50 9.26
N SER A 270 -64.35 -20.52 10.50
CA SER A 270 -64.76 -21.49 11.51
C SER A 270 -66.21 -21.29 11.99
N VAL A 271 -66.66 -20.03 12.08
CA VAL A 271 -68.07 -19.71 12.37
C VAL A 271 -68.99 -20.13 11.20
N SER A 272 -68.59 -19.87 9.95
CA SER A 272 -69.37 -20.25 8.77
C SER A 272 -69.46 -21.77 8.57
N ALA A 273 -68.42 -22.51 8.94
CA ALA A 273 -68.38 -23.98 8.88
C ALA A 273 -69.31 -24.65 9.91
N ARG A 274 -69.72 -23.92 10.96
CA ARG A 274 -70.65 -24.41 12.00
C ARG A 274 -72.12 -24.11 11.68
N ALA A 275 -72.38 -23.26 10.69
CA ALA A 275 -73.72 -22.82 10.29
C ALA A 275 -74.25 -23.54 9.02
N SER A 276 -73.41 -24.32 8.35
CA SER A 276 -73.77 -25.21 7.21
C SER A 276 -73.98 -26.64 7.71
#